data_AF-A0A6P0SZC6-F1
#
_entry.id   AF-A0A6P0SZC6-F1
#
_cell.length_a   1.000
_cell.length_b   1.000
_cell.length_c   1.000
_cell.angle_alpha   90.00
_cell.angle_beta   90.00
_cell.angle_gamma   90.00
#
_symmetry.space_group_name_H-M   'P 1'
#
loop_
_entity.id
_entity.type
_entity.pdbx_description
1 polymer ?
#
loop_
_entity_poly.entity_id
_entity_poly.type
_entity_poly.pdbx_seq_one_letter_code
_entity_poly.pdbx_strand_id
1 'polypeptide(L)'
;HSNVGFECADIRTSKLARPFDLYLSCGVPYSHLTHKELDQALTMIVTNVCENRSRCAVIVDVLGRYSIEWTPQWQNSRWNYSMSFFQSEGDKDPTWMSFYSYEHLQEIMQQAANAVGCPVEKFEFFDRSIMVGRHTSTRQFNPKLPKYRDLVNSLLSPSQQTDLSQLIFRVELGAAPEHILDFFSKFSSWWNRLVSDATELLGEPLAVATVELPPEVQGFKAAAQQELQQISDKQLYRQKLESMLAQALRKL
;
A
#
# COMPACT_ATOMS: atom_id res chain seq x y z
N HIS A 1 -32.12 -3.23 18.25
CA HIS A 1 -30.92 -2.47 17.82
C HIS A 1 -31.39 -1.17 17.17
N SER A 2 -31.33 -0.03 17.88
CA SER A 2 -31.89 1.27 17.45
C SER A 2 -30.85 2.30 17.02
N ASN A 3 -29.57 1.93 16.96
CA ASN A 3 -28.45 2.87 16.81
C ASN A 3 -27.75 2.77 15.44
N VAL A 4 -28.34 2.04 14.49
CA VAL A 4 -27.82 1.91 13.12
C VAL A 4 -28.95 2.26 12.16
N GLY A 5 -28.68 3.18 11.25
CA GLY A 5 -29.58 3.57 10.17
C GLY A 5 -28.92 3.33 8.82
N PHE A 6 -29.73 3.06 7.80
CA PHE A 6 -29.29 2.94 6.42
C PHE A 6 -30.07 3.95 5.58
N GLU A 7 -29.35 4.66 4.73
CA GLU A 7 -29.91 5.62 3.80
C GLU A 7 -29.28 5.40 2.43
N CYS A 8 -30.10 5.46 1.38
CA CYS A 8 -29.61 5.50 0.02
C CYS A 8 -29.30 6.95 -0.34
N ALA A 9 -28.02 7.25 -0.57
CA ALA A 9 -27.54 8.61 -0.75
C ALA A 9 -26.41 8.65 -1.79
N ASP A 10 -26.28 9.78 -2.48
CA ASP A 10 -25.14 10.09 -3.35
C ASP A 10 -24.17 11.00 -2.61
N ILE A 11 -22.95 10.52 -2.35
CA ILE A 11 -21.91 11.26 -1.62
C ILE A 11 -21.60 12.65 -2.20
N ARG A 12 -21.87 12.86 -3.50
CA ARG A 12 -21.61 14.11 -4.21
C ARG A 12 -22.65 15.20 -3.94
N THR A 13 -23.81 14.84 -3.37
CA THR A 13 -24.95 15.75 -3.22
C THR A 13 -25.71 15.61 -1.90
N SER A 14 -25.43 14.58 -1.12
CA SER A 14 -26.21 14.25 0.08
C SER A 14 -25.94 15.23 1.22
N LYS A 15 -27.03 15.74 1.79
CA LYS A 15 -27.01 16.59 2.98
C LYS A 15 -27.21 15.74 4.23
N LEU A 16 -26.28 15.84 5.16
CA LEU A 16 -26.32 15.11 6.42
C LEU A 16 -26.82 16.05 7.51
N ALA A 17 -28.07 15.87 7.93
CA ALA A 17 -28.74 16.75 8.89
C ALA A 17 -28.25 16.61 10.34
N ARG A 18 -27.40 15.62 10.62
CA ARG A 18 -26.85 15.36 11.96
C ARG A 18 -25.33 15.53 11.94
N PRO A 19 -24.73 16.07 13.01
CA PRO A 19 -23.28 16.11 13.13
C PRO A 19 -22.70 14.70 13.20
N PHE A 20 -21.48 14.56 12.73
CA PHE A 20 -20.69 13.33 12.79
C PHE A 20 -19.23 13.66 13.11
N ASP A 21 -18.58 12.80 13.89
CA ASP A 21 -17.17 12.93 14.28
C ASP A 21 -16.22 12.25 13.29
N LEU A 22 -16.72 11.27 12.52
CA LEU A 22 -15.96 10.47 11.57
C LEU A 22 -16.78 10.23 10.30
N TYR A 23 -16.22 10.57 9.15
CA TYR A 23 -16.70 10.16 7.85
C TYR A 23 -15.77 9.09 7.29
N LEU A 24 -16.27 7.86 7.18
CA LEU A 24 -15.49 6.70 6.75
C LEU A 24 -16.07 6.06 5.50
N SER A 25 -15.26 5.95 4.46
CA SER A 25 -15.58 5.17 3.26
C SER A 25 -14.36 4.33 2.88
N CYS A 26 -14.49 3.00 2.96
CA CYS A 26 -13.40 2.03 2.79
C CYS A 26 -13.67 1.10 1.61
N GLY A 27 -12.60 0.54 1.03
CA GLY A 27 -12.68 -0.30 -0.15
C GLY A 27 -12.55 0.48 -1.45
N VAL A 28 -11.74 1.55 -1.43
CA VAL A 28 -11.47 2.46 -2.56
C VAL A 28 -12.68 3.09 -3.29
N PRO A 29 -13.81 3.43 -2.62
CA PRO A 29 -14.99 3.98 -3.28
C PRO A 29 -14.70 5.31 -3.98
N TYR A 30 -13.82 6.13 -3.42
CA TYR A 30 -13.38 7.40 -4.00
C TYR A 30 -12.59 7.23 -5.30
N SER A 31 -11.98 6.07 -5.53
CA SER A 31 -11.33 5.77 -6.80
C SER A 31 -12.32 5.47 -7.92
N HIS A 32 -13.59 5.17 -7.64
CA HIS A 32 -14.60 5.06 -8.72
C HIS A 32 -14.96 6.45 -9.29
N LEU A 33 -14.83 7.50 -8.48
CA LEU A 33 -15.12 8.87 -8.88
C LEU A 33 -14.01 9.41 -9.80
N THR A 34 -14.38 10.25 -10.76
CA THR A 34 -13.41 11.14 -11.43
C THR A 34 -12.85 12.14 -10.42
N HIS A 35 -11.73 12.79 -10.75
CA HIS A 35 -11.13 13.77 -9.82
C HIS A 35 -12.09 14.93 -9.52
N LYS A 36 -12.88 15.35 -10.51
CA LYS A 36 -13.93 16.37 -10.33
C LYS A 36 -15.06 15.88 -9.41
N GLU A 37 -15.47 14.63 -9.55
CA GLU A 37 -16.49 14.04 -8.69
C GLU A 37 -15.98 13.81 -7.27
N LEU A 38 -14.68 13.51 -7.09
CA LEU A 38 -14.06 13.44 -5.77
C LEU A 38 -14.04 14.81 -5.11
N ASP A 39 -13.59 15.85 -5.82
CA ASP A 39 -13.66 17.24 -5.35
C ASP A 39 -15.07 17.62 -4.91
N GLN A 40 -16.09 17.30 -5.73
CA GLN A 40 -17.49 17.53 -5.41
C GLN A 40 -17.93 16.77 -4.14
N ALA A 41 -17.58 15.48 -4.04
CA ALA A 41 -17.91 14.64 -2.88
C ALA A 41 -17.28 15.18 -1.59
N LEU A 42 -15.99 15.52 -1.62
CA LEU A 42 -15.30 16.09 -0.46
C LEU A 42 -15.86 17.46 -0.09
N THR A 43 -16.14 18.32 -1.07
CA THR A 43 -16.78 19.61 -0.84
C THR A 43 -18.13 19.44 -0.14
N MET A 44 -18.92 18.45 -0.55
CA MET A 44 -20.21 18.14 0.10
C MET A 44 -20.03 17.63 1.54
N ILE A 45 -19.06 16.74 1.78
CA ILE A 45 -18.75 16.26 3.14
C ILE A 45 -18.37 17.43 4.04
N VAL A 46 -17.45 18.29 3.59
CA VAL A 46 -17.00 19.45 4.38
C VAL A 46 -18.13 20.47 4.55
N THR A 47 -18.98 20.67 3.55
CA THR A 47 -20.20 21.50 3.67
C THR A 47 -21.07 21.00 4.82
N ASN A 48 -21.32 19.69 4.89
CA ASN A 48 -22.09 19.09 5.97
C ASN A 48 -21.45 19.33 7.35
N VAL A 49 -20.12 19.22 7.47
CA VAL A 49 -19.40 19.51 8.71
C VAL A 49 -19.56 20.98 9.12
N CYS A 50 -19.41 21.92 8.18
CA CYS A 50 -19.59 23.35 8.42
C CYS A 50 -21.03 23.71 8.83
N GLU A 51 -22.03 23.20 8.10
CA GLU A 51 -23.46 23.47 8.38
C GLU A 51 -23.86 22.94 9.77
N ASN A 52 -23.30 21.81 10.20
CA ASN A 52 -23.53 21.24 11.53
C ASN A 52 -22.63 21.84 12.63
N ARG A 53 -21.71 22.75 12.28
CA ARG A 53 -20.74 23.38 13.21
C ARG A 53 -19.96 22.35 14.03
N SER A 54 -19.58 21.23 13.41
CA SER A 54 -18.87 20.14 14.06
C SER A 54 -17.39 20.09 13.66
N ARG A 55 -16.62 19.26 14.38
CA ARG A 55 -15.29 18.79 13.94
C ARG A 55 -15.42 17.35 13.49
N CYS A 56 -14.69 16.96 12.45
CA CYS A 56 -14.77 15.62 11.89
C CYS A 56 -13.41 15.17 11.35
N ALA A 57 -13.11 13.88 11.48
CA ALA A 57 -12.08 13.21 10.71
C ALA A 57 -12.71 12.61 9.44
N VAL A 58 -12.11 12.85 8.27
CA VAL A 58 -12.56 12.27 6.99
C VAL A 58 -11.50 11.28 6.51
N ILE A 59 -11.89 10.03 6.32
CA ILE A 59 -11.01 8.98 5.80
C ILE A 59 -11.28 8.79 4.32
N VAL A 60 -10.24 9.04 3.52
CA VAL A 60 -10.28 8.95 2.05
C VAL A 60 -9.43 7.75 1.60
N ASP A 61 -10.09 6.59 1.43
CA ASP A 61 -9.45 5.38 0.89
C ASP A 61 -9.46 5.42 -0.65
N VAL A 62 -8.29 5.42 -1.27
CA VAL A 62 -8.08 5.47 -2.74
C VAL A 62 -6.97 4.53 -3.20
N LEU A 63 -6.91 4.30 -4.50
CA LEU A 63 -5.78 3.65 -5.18
C LEU A 63 -4.62 4.63 -5.37
N GLY A 64 -3.44 4.25 -4.89
CA GLY A 64 -2.21 5.04 -5.05
C GLY A 64 -1.64 4.95 -6.47
N ARG A 65 -1.18 6.06 -7.04
CA ARG A 65 -0.70 6.09 -8.43
C ARG A 65 0.56 5.27 -8.66
N TYR A 66 1.48 5.28 -7.71
CA TYR A 66 2.83 4.74 -7.89
C TYR A 66 3.04 3.33 -7.28
N SER A 67 2.00 2.50 -7.19
CA SER A 67 2.18 1.09 -6.79
C SER A 67 2.99 0.32 -7.84
N ILE A 68 3.88 -0.57 -7.39
CA ILE A 68 4.63 -1.48 -8.27
C ILE A 68 3.72 -2.40 -9.09
N GLU A 69 2.51 -2.66 -8.59
CA GLU A 69 1.51 -3.52 -9.20
C GLU A 69 1.14 -3.08 -10.61
N TRP A 70 1.21 -1.77 -10.89
CA TRP A 70 0.82 -1.17 -12.16
C TRP A 70 1.86 -0.13 -12.64
N THR A 71 3.16 -0.42 -12.50
CA THR A 71 4.22 0.44 -13.06
C THR A 71 4.00 0.84 -14.53
N PRO A 72 3.49 -0.03 -15.43
CA PRO A 72 3.20 0.37 -16.80
C PRO A 72 2.13 1.46 -16.94
N GLN A 73 1.32 1.70 -15.91
CA GLN A 73 0.20 2.65 -15.92
C GLN A 73 0.49 3.94 -15.15
N TRP A 74 1.69 4.15 -14.59
CA TRP A 74 2.00 5.33 -13.76
C TRP A 74 1.77 6.68 -14.46
N GLN A 75 1.82 6.72 -15.79
CA GLN A 75 1.55 7.94 -16.55
C GLN A 75 0.05 8.30 -16.61
N ASN A 76 -0.84 7.35 -16.35
CA ASN A 76 -2.28 7.53 -16.37
C ASN A 76 -2.81 7.75 -14.96
N SER A 77 -3.62 8.80 -14.77
CA SER A 77 -4.33 9.04 -13.50
C SER A 77 -5.70 8.37 -13.43
N ARG A 78 -6.19 7.83 -14.56
CA ARG A 78 -7.46 7.09 -14.62
C ARG A 78 -7.40 6.05 -15.73
N TRP A 79 -7.77 4.81 -15.41
CA TRP A 79 -7.77 3.69 -16.36
C TRP A 79 -8.66 2.53 -15.87
N ASN A 80 -8.84 1.52 -16.71
CA ASN A 80 -9.68 0.36 -16.43
C ASN A 80 -9.02 -0.60 -15.45
N TYR A 81 -9.52 -0.63 -14.21
CA TYR A 81 -9.05 -1.49 -13.15
C TYR A 81 -10.03 -2.62 -12.89
N SER A 82 -9.52 -3.84 -12.73
CA SER A 82 -10.28 -5.05 -12.47
C SER A 82 -9.85 -5.64 -11.12
N MET A 83 -10.81 -5.97 -10.26
CA MET A 83 -10.53 -6.53 -8.93
C MET A 83 -10.33 -8.07 -8.98
N SER A 84 -9.47 -8.53 -9.89
CA SER A 84 -9.25 -9.96 -10.20
C SER A 84 -8.79 -10.85 -9.04
N PHE A 85 -8.46 -10.28 -7.87
CA PHE A 85 -8.13 -11.02 -6.66
C PHE A 85 -9.38 -11.54 -5.91
N PHE A 86 -10.59 -11.08 -6.24
CA PHE A 86 -11.81 -11.70 -5.73
C PHE A 86 -12.09 -13.01 -6.45
N GLN A 87 -12.35 -14.06 -5.68
CA GLN A 87 -12.60 -15.41 -6.20
C GLN A 87 -14.05 -15.60 -6.71
N SER A 88 -14.96 -14.68 -6.41
CA SER A 88 -16.34 -14.70 -6.89
C SER A 88 -16.44 -14.23 -8.35
N GLU A 89 -17.31 -14.87 -9.13
CA GLU A 89 -17.44 -14.67 -10.58
C GLU A 89 -17.95 -13.27 -10.99
N GLY A 90 -18.34 -12.40 -10.05
CA GLY A 90 -19.04 -11.14 -10.32
C GLY A 90 -18.19 -9.87 -10.51
N ASP A 91 -16.95 -9.80 -10.02
CA ASP A 91 -16.14 -8.56 -10.02
C ASP A 91 -14.89 -8.64 -10.90
N LYS A 92 -15.03 -9.27 -12.07
CA LYS A 92 -13.93 -9.36 -13.06
C LYS A 92 -13.93 -8.21 -14.05
N ASP A 93 -15.09 -7.58 -14.27
CA ASP A 93 -15.22 -6.56 -15.31
C ASP A 93 -14.40 -5.32 -14.96
N PRO A 94 -13.47 -4.91 -15.85
CA PRO A 94 -12.71 -3.69 -15.62
C PRO A 94 -13.64 -2.48 -15.50
N THR A 95 -13.42 -1.66 -14.48
CA THR A 95 -14.14 -0.42 -14.25
C THR A 95 -13.19 0.76 -14.25
N TRP A 96 -13.68 1.91 -14.68
CA TRP A 96 -12.87 3.13 -14.70
C TRP A 96 -12.57 3.58 -13.27
N MET A 97 -11.29 3.55 -12.90
CA MET A 97 -10.85 4.00 -11.58
C MET A 97 -9.77 5.07 -11.70
N SER A 98 -9.81 6.03 -10.78
CA SER A 98 -8.84 7.09 -10.60
C SER A 98 -7.79 6.72 -9.55
N PHE A 99 -6.56 7.14 -9.83
CA PHE A 99 -5.36 6.84 -9.07
C PHE A 99 -4.67 8.14 -8.68
N TYR A 100 -4.26 8.22 -7.42
CA TYR A 100 -3.85 9.48 -6.82
C TYR A 100 -2.39 9.42 -6.36
N SER A 101 -1.62 10.47 -6.66
CA SER A 101 -0.39 10.74 -5.91
C SER A 101 -0.75 11.46 -4.61
N TYR A 102 0.21 11.50 -3.69
CA TYR A 102 0.09 12.25 -2.44
C TYR A 102 -0.28 13.72 -2.71
N GLU A 103 0.44 14.38 -3.60
CA GLU A 103 0.27 15.79 -3.92
C GLU A 103 -1.12 16.05 -4.51
N HIS A 104 -1.53 15.24 -5.48
CA HIS A 104 -2.81 15.42 -6.15
C HIS A 104 -3.99 15.19 -5.20
N LEU A 105 -3.91 14.20 -4.32
CA LEU A 105 -4.96 13.94 -3.34
C LEU A 105 -5.05 15.09 -2.33
N GLN A 106 -3.90 15.54 -1.81
CA GLN A 106 -3.84 16.66 -0.87
C GLN A 106 -4.40 17.94 -1.50
N GLU A 107 -4.06 18.23 -2.75
CA GLU A 107 -4.56 19.38 -3.49
C GLU A 107 -6.10 19.35 -3.59
N ILE A 108 -6.69 18.22 -3.99
CA ILE A 108 -8.16 18.07 -4.06
C ILE A 108 -8.79 18.27 -2.67
N MET A 109 -8.24 17.63 -1.64
CA MET A 109 -8.77 17.75 -0.27
C MET A 109 -8.70 19.19 0.24
N GLN A 110 -7.60 19.89 -0.03
CA GLN A 110 -7.43 21.29 0.34
C GLN A 110 -8.35 22.23 -0.45
N GLN A 111 -8.54 21.97 -1.75
CA GLN A 111 -9.48 22.73 -2.59
C GLN A 111 -10.91 22.61 -2.07
N ALA A 112 -11.37 21.39 -1.76
CA ALA A 112 -12.69 21.14 -1.19
C ALA A 112 -12.90 21.88 0.14
N ALA A 113 -11.89 21.89 1.01
CA ALA A 113 -11.95 22.62 2.28
C ALA A 113 -12.01 24.15 2.08
N ASN A 114 -11.17 24.68 1.18
CA ASN A 114 -11.11 26.10 0.86
C ASN A 114 -12.41 26.61 0.24
N ALA A 115 -13.06 25.80 -0.61
CA ALA A 115 -14.30 26.15 -1.29
C ALA A 115 -15.45 26.53 -0.33
N VAL A 116 -15.40 26.03 0.91
CA VAL A 116 -16.43 26.27 1.94
C VAL A 116 -15.89 26.97 3.18
N GLY A 117 -14.64 27.45 3.13
CA GLY A 117 -13.99 28.15 4.24
C GLY A 117 -13.76 27.29 5.48
N CYS A 118 -13.63 25.97 5.33
CA CYS A 118 -13.35 25.06 6.45
C CYS A 118 -11.84 24.98 6.70
N PRO A 119 -11.35 25.36 7.89
CA PRO A 119 -9.95 25.14 8.23
C PRO A 119 -9.65 23.64 8.39
N VAL A 120 -8.56 23.18 7.79
CA VAL A 120 -8.04 21.82 7.99
C VAL A 120 -6.95 21.87 9.06
N GLU A 121 -7.10 21.05 10.09
CA GLU A 121 -6.12 20.96 11.18
C GLU A 121 -4.87 20.17 10.78
N LYS A 122 -5.06 19.05 10.06
CA LYS A 122 -3.98 18.14 9.67
C LYS A 122 -4.39 17.30 8.46
N PHE A 123 -3.42 16.97 7.62
CA PHE A 123 -3.50 15.86 6.69
C PHE A 123 -2.54 14.74 7.12
N GLU A 124 -3.00 13.50 7.05
CA GLU A 124 -2.19 12.31 7.29
C GLU A 124 -2.41 11.32 6.15
N PHE A 125 -1.32 10.68 5.71
CA PHE A 125 -1.31 9.76 4.58
C PHE A 125 -0.61 8.47 4.99
N PHE A 126 -1.17 7.35 4.55
CA PHE A 126 -0.67 6.03 4.88
C PHE A 126 -0.78 5.12 3.66
N ASP A 127 0.34 4.57 3.21
CA ASP A 127 0.34 3.48 2.26
C ASP A 127 0.00 2.17 2.98
N ARG A 128 -1.02 1.46 2.50
CA ARG A 128 -1.38 0.15 3.07
C ARG A 128 -0.36 -0.93 2.73
N SER A 129 0.32 -0.78 1.59
CA SER A 129 1.35 -1.71 1.13
C SER A 129 2.17 -1.11 -0.01
N ILE A 130 3.48 -1.28 0.06
CA ILE A 130 4.40 -0.97 -1.07
C ILE A 130 4.66 -2.23 -1.90
N MET A 131 5.03 -3.35 -1.25
CA MET A 131 5.44 -4.60 -1.92
C MET A 131 4.36 -5.69 -1.96
N VAL A 132 3.41 -5.66 -1.03
CA VAL A 132 2.50 -6.80 -0.76
C VAL A 132 1.05 -6.50 -1.12
N GLY A 133 0.82 -5.59 -2.07
CA GLY A 133 -0.50 -5.34 -2.64
C GLY A 133 -1.13 -6.60 -3.23
N ARG A 134 -2.47 -6.66 -3.29
CA ARG A 134 -3.19 -7.89 -3.68
C ARG A 134 -2.89 -8.32 -5.13
N HIS A 135 -2.70 -7.38 -6.05
CA HIS A 135 -2.34 -7.67 -7.44
C HIS A 135 -0.89 -8.09 -7.62
N THR A 136 -0.03 -7.99 -6.60
CA THR A 136 1.28 -8.64 -6.69
C THR A 136 1.17 -10.18 -6.66
N SER A 137 0.07 -10.76 -6.17
CA SER A 137 -0.21 -12.20 -6.29
C SER A 137 -0.73 -12.57 -7.68
N THR A 138 -1.66 -11.78 -8.24
CA THR A 138 -2.29 -12.07 -9.54
C THR A 138 -1.43 -11.66 -10.74
N ARG A 139 -0.59 -10.63 -10.58
CA ARG A 139 0.25 -10.02 -11.62
C ARG A 139 -0.52 -9.47 -12.83
N GLN A 140 -1.82 -9.21 -12.67
CA GLN A 140 -2.69 -8.82 -13.78
C GLN A 140 -2.20 -7.56 -14.50
N PHE A 141 -1.79 -6.53 -13.76
CA PHE A 141 -1.38 -5.24 -14.32
C PHE A 141 0.12 -5.13 -14.59
N ASN A 142 0.92 -6.05 -14.04
CA ASN A 142 2.35 -6.15 -14.29
C ASN A 142 2.80 -7.61 -14.26
N PRO A 143 2.67 -8.35 -15.39
CA PRO A 143 3.01 -9.77 -15.48
C PRO A 143 4.49 -10.09 -15.20
N LYS A 144 5.37 -9.09 -15.31
CA LYS A 144 6.82 -9.22 -15.07
C LYS A 144 7.16 -9.26 -13.58
N LEU A 145 6.26 -8.89 -12.68
CA LEU A 145 6.53 -8.94 -11.24
C LEU A 145 6.70 -10.37 -10.75
N PRO A 146 7.64 -10.62 -9.82
CA PRO A 146 7.52 -11.75 -8.91
C PRO A 146 6.20 -11.68 -8.15
N LYS A 147 5.71 -12.84 -7.68
CA LYS A 147 4.51 -12.88 -6.86
C LYS A 147 4.77 -12.43 -5.43
N TYR A 148 5.16 -11.17 -5.23
CA TYR A 148 5.73 -10.68 -3.96
C TYR A 148 4.84 -10.96 -2.75
N ARG A 149 3.53 -10.75 -2.85
CA ARG A 149 2.62 -11.11 -1.74
C ARG A 149 2.69 -12.60 -1.38
N ASP A 150 2.73 -13.49 -2.37
CA ASP A 150 2.81 -14.94 -2.12
C ASP A 150 4.16 -15.32 -1.52
N LEU A 151 5.26 -14.76 -2.05
CA LEU A 151 6.62 -14.97 -1.56
C LEU A 151 6.82 -14.45 -0.13
N VAL A 152 6.26 -13.29 0.21
CA VAL A 152 6.32 -12.76 1.58
C VAL A 152 5.44 -13.58 2.53
N ASN A 153 4.28 -14.05 2.08
CA ASN A 153 3.45 -14.94 2.89
C ASN A 153 4.10 -16.31 3.13
N SER A 154 4.88 -16.84 2.17
CA SER A 154 5.58 -18.12 2.34
C SER A 154 6.67 -18.05 3.41
N LEU A 155 7.30 -16.88 3.63
CA LEU A 155 8.27 -16.68 4.72
C LEU A 155 7.68 -16.93 6.12
N LEU A 156 6.36 -16.79 6.25
CA LEU A 156 5.63 -17.00 7.50
C LEU A 156 4.95 -18.37 7.57
N SER A 157 5.09 -19.20 6.53
CA SER A 157 4.38 -20.48 6.39
C SER A 157 5.31 -21.66 6.72
N PRO A 158 5.15 -22.35 7.87
CA PRO A 158 6.07 -23.42 8.27
C PRO A 158 6.11 -24.61 7.30
N SER A 159 5.06 -24.80 6.51
CA SER A 159 4.92 -25.87 5.53
C SER A 159 5.50 -25.54 4.15
N GLN A 160 6.04 -24.32 3.96
CA GLN A 160 6.61 -23.88 2.69
C GLN A 160 8.06 -23.44 2.89
N GLN A 161 8.89 -23.73 1.90
CA GLN A 161 10.23 -23.18 1.81
C GLN A 161 10.22 -22.08 0.76
N THR A 162 10.65 -20.88 1.13
CA THR A 162 10.68 -19.73 0.24
C THR A 162 11.96 -19.71 -0.59
N ASP A 163 11.84 -19.56 -1.92
CA ASP A 163 12.98 -19.20 -2.76
C ASP A 163 13.29 -17.71 -2.58
N LEU A 164 14.24 -17.42 -1.68
CA LEU A 164 14.62 -16.04 -1.31
C LEU A 164 15.18 -15.26 -2.50
N SER A 165 15.70 -15.92 -3.53
CA SER A 165 16.20 -15.23 -4.73
C SER A 165 15.09 -14.50 -5.49
N GLN A 166 13.85 -14.99 -5.40
CA GLN A 166 12.69 -14.35 -6.02
C GLN A 166 12.19 -13.13 -5.24
N LEU A 167 12.62 -12.95 -3.99
CA LEU A 167 12.31 -11.75 -3.21
C LEU A 167 13.14 -10.55 -3.64
N ILE A 168 14.20 -10.71 -4.44
CA ILE A 168 14.97 -9.56 -4.93
C ILE A 168 14.05 -8.60 -5.72
N PHE A 169 14.04 -7.35 -5.30
CA PHE A 169 13.39 -6.24 -5.98
C PHE A 169 14.12 -5.95 -7.29
N ARG A 170 13.49 -6.32 -8.42
CA ARG A 170 13.97 -6.05 -9.79
C ARG A 170 12.90 -5.38 -10.65
N VAL A 171 11.98 -4.65 -10.01
CA VAL A 171 10.86 -4.03 -10.71
C VAL A 171 11.39 -2.94 -11.64
N GLU A 172 11.04 -3.04 -12.90
CA GLU A 172 11.24 -1.98 -13.88
C GLU A 172 10.29 -0.82 -13.54
N LEU A 173 10.86 0.27 -13.04
CA LEU A 173 10.11 1.47 -12.68
C LEU A 173 9.71 2.21 -13.96
N GLY A 174 8.47 2.66 -14.00
CA GLY A 174 7.99 3.53 -15.08
C GLY A 174 8.47 4.97 -14.91
N ALA A 175 8.06 5.85 -15.82
CA ALA A 175 8.26 7.28 -15.60
C ALA A 175 7.42 7.74 -14.39
N ALA A 176 8.06 8.48 -13.48
CA ALA A 176 7.47 9.05 -12.27
C ALA A 176 8.27 10.28 -11.85
N PRO A 177 7.75 11.15 -10.95
CA PRO A 177 8.52 12.22 -10.34
C PRO A 177 9.80 11.70 -9.68
N GLU A 178 10.86 12.50 -9.68
CA GLU A 178 12.18 12.12 -9.17
C GLU A 178 12.13 11.60 -7.73
N HIS A 179 11.39 12.26 -6.85
CA HIS A 179 11.27 11.84 -5.44
C HIS A 179 10.63 10.45 -5.29
N ILE A 180 9.76 10.01 -6.21
CA ILE A 180 9.18 8.66 -6.22
C ILE A 180 10.22 7.63 -6.67
N LEU A 181 11.01 7.96 -7.69
CA LEU A 181 12.09 7.10 -8.17
C LEU A 181 13.18 6.94 -7.11
N ASP A 182 13.53 8.04 -6.42
CA ASP A 182 14.47 8.05 -5.30
C ASP A 182 13.98 7.20 -4.14
N PHE A 183 12.69 7.29 -3.81
CA PHE A 183 12.06 6.44 -2.81
C PHE A 183 12.25 4.96 -3.17
N PHE A 184 11.85 4.54 -4.38
CA PHE A 184 11.98 3.14 -4.79
C PHE A 184 13.44 2.69 -4.92
N SER A 185 14.36 3.57 -5.29
CA SER A 185 15.80 3.28 -5.33
C SER A 185 16.34 2.95 -3.93
N LYS A 186 16.01 3.78 -2.92
CA LYS A 186 16.40 3.52 -1.52
C LYS A 186 15.71 2.28 -0.97
N PHE A 187 14.40 2.20 -1.12
CA PHE A 187 13.59 1.07 -0.64
C PHE A 187 14.07 -0.26 -1.22
N SER A 188 14.25 -0.34 -2.54
CA SER A 188 14.72 -1.57 -3.21
C SER A 188 16.14 -1.96 -2.78
N SER A 189 17.01 -0.98 -2.54
CA SER A 189 18.37 -1.23 -2.03
C SER A 189 18.34 -1.82 -0.62
N TRP A 190 17.54 -1.27 0.29
CA TRP A 190 17.38 -1.80 1.65
C TRP A 190 16.74 -3.19 1.65
N TRP A 191 15.67 -3.37 0.86
CA TRP A 191 15.00 -4.65 0.69
C TRP A 191 15.96 -5.73 0.19
N ASN A 192 16.67 -5.44 -0.91
CA ASN A 192 17.62 -6.38 -1.51
C ASN A 192 18.78 -6.70 -0.58
N ARG A 193 19.22 -5.72 0.22
CA ARG A 193 20.26 -5.93 1.21
C ARG A 193 19.81 -6.90 2.31
N LEU A 194 18.60 -6.75 2.85
CA LEU A 194 18.06 -7.70 3.84
C LEU A 194 17.91 -9.11 3.28
N VAL A 195 17.43 -9.25 2.04
CA VAL A 195 17.33 -10.55 1.36
C VAL A 195 18.72 -11.17 1.20
N SER A 196 19.71 -10.39 0.74
CA SER A 196 21.09 -10.86 0.58
C SER A 196 21.73 -11.28 1.91
N ASP A 197 21.55 -10.50 2.98
CA ASP A 197 22.03 -10.86 4.31
C ASP A 197 21.41 -12.20 4.77
N ALA A 198 20.12 -12.44 4.50
CA ALA A 198 19.48 -13.71 4.82
C ALA A 198 20.00 -14.87 3.97
N THR A 199 20.19 -14.68 2.66
CA THR A 199 20.69 -15.77 1.82
C THR A 199 22.15 -16.12 2.12
N GLU A 200 22.96 -15.15 2.55
CA GLU A 200 24.32 -15.40 3.04
C GLU A 200 24.33 -16.31 4.27
N LEU A 201 23.41 -16.10 5.22
CA LEU A 201 23.27 -16.96 6.41
C LEU A 201 22.85 -18.39 6.06
N LEU A 202 22.17 -18.58 4.93
CA LEU A 202 21.81 -19.90 4.41
C LEU A 202 22.92 -20.55 3.58
N GLY A 203 24.02 -19.85 3.31
CA GLY A 203 25.08 -20.30 2.40
C GLY A 203 24.69 -20.22 0.92
N GLU A 204 23.71 -19.38 0.58
CA GLU A 204 23.16 -19.15 -0.76
C GLU A 204 23.37 -17.67 -1.19
N PRO A 205 24.60 -17.12 -1.15
CA PRO A 205 24.81 -15.67 -1.24
C PRO A 205 24.30 -15.08 -2.57
N LEU A 206 23.56 -13.98 -2.48
CA LEU A 206 23.13 -13.18 -3.62
C LEU A 206 23.91 -11.88 -3.69
N ALA A 207 24.54 -11.62 -4.84
CA ALA A 207 25.26 -10.38 -5.08
C ALA A 207 24.29 -9.20 -5.25
N VAL A 208 24.32 -8.27 -4.29
CA VAL A 208 23.59 -7.00 -4.32
C VAL A 208 24.52 -5.87 -3.89
N ALA A 209 24.14 -4.62 -4.20
CA ALA A 209 24.90 -3.46 -3.74
C ALA A 209 24.92 -3.41 -2.20
N THR A 210 26.09 -3.12 -1.63
CA THR A 210 26.20 -2.87 -0.19
C THR A 210 25.66 -1.47 0.09
N VAL A 211 24.64 -1.39 0.92
CA VAL A 211 24.06 -0.14 1.40
C VAL A 211 23.93 -0.15 2.91
N GLU A 212 23.92 1.04 3.51
CA GLU A 212 23.56 1.21 4.91
C GLU A 212 22.05 1.00 5.07
N LEU A 213 21.69 0.09 5.97
CA LEU A 213 20.30 -0.20 6.33
C LEU A 213 19.78 0.86 7.31
N PRO A 214 18.47 1.17 7.28
CA PRO A 214 17.91 2.12 8.22
C PRO A 214 17.91 1.54 9.65
N PRO A 215 17.90 2.40 10.69
CA PRO A 215 18.11 1.99 12.09
C PRO A 215 17.19 0.86 12.57
N GLU A 216 15.97 0.79 12.04
CA GLU A 216 14.93 -0.18 12.40
C GLU A 216 15.31 -1.63 12.05
N VAL A 217 16.22 -1.82 11.09
CA VAL A 217 16.62 -3.13 10.55
C VAL A 217 18.12 -3.34 10.46
N GLN A 218 18.95 -2.33 10.78
CA GLN A 218 20.42 -2.40 10.71
C GLN A 218 21.03 -3.59 11.48
N GLY A 219 20.42 -3.99 12.60
CA GLY A 219 20.86 -5.11 13.44
C GLY A 219 20.41 -6.50 12.97
N PHE A 220 19.68 -6.61 11.85
CA PHE A 220 19.05 -7.87 11.41
C PHE A 220 20.04 -9.04 11.33
N LYS A 221 21.15 -8.89 10.59
CA LYS A 221 22.10 -9.98 10.35
C LYS A 221 22.74 -10.50 11.64
N ALA A 222 23.17 -9.60 12.52
CA ALA A 222 23.78 -9.97 13.80
C ALA A 222 22.78 -10.67 14.73
N ALA A 223 21.54 -10.16 14.82
CA ALA A 223 20.48 -10.79 15.60
C ALA A 223 20.12 -12.18 15.07
N ALA A 224 20.02 -12.33 13.75
CA ALA A 224 19.77 -13.62 13.12
C ALA A 224 20.91 -14.61 13.39
N GLN A 225 22.17 -14.19 13.25
CA GLN A 225 23.32 -15.05 13.57
C GLN A 225 23.28 -15.56 15.02
N GLN A 226 22.97 -14.69 15.98
CA GLN A 226 22.90 -15.06 17.38
C GLN A 226 21.80 -16.09 17.67
N GLU A 227 20.59 -15.87 17.13
CA GLU A 227 19.44 -16.78 17.29
C GLU A 227 19.68 -18.14 16.64
N LEU A 228 20.33 -18.15 15.47
CA LEU A 228 20.52 -19.34 14.66
C LEU A 228 21.66 -20.25 15.16
N GLN A 229 22.61 -19.73 15.95
CA GLN A 229 23.72 -20.52 16.52
C GLN A 229 23.27 -21.71 17.36
N GLN A 230 22.08 -21.66 17.94
CA GLN A 230 21.53 -22.70 18.81
C GLN A 230 20.70 -23.75 18.06
N ILE A 231 20.56 -23.61 16.73
CA ILE A 231 19.67 -24.45 15.92
C ILE A 231 20.50 -25.34 14.98
N SER A 232 20.59 -26.62 15.32
CA SER A 232 21.30 -27.61 14.50
C SER A 232 20.44 -28.20 13.39
N ASP A 233 19.11 -28.19 13.55
CA ASP A 233 18.19 -28.69 12.53
C ASP A 233 18.05 -27.70 11.37
N LYS A 234 18.37 -28.14 10.15
CA LYS A 234 18.41 -27.27 8.96
C LYS A 234 17.04 -26.69 8.60
N GLN A 235 15.97 -27.44 8.83
CA GLN A 235 14.62 -26.98 8.49
C GLN A 235 14.17 -25.90 9.48
N LEU A 236 14.35 -26.14 10.78
CA LEU A 236 14.08 -25.15 11.82
C LEU A 236 14.97 -23.90 11.68
N TYR A 237 16.24 -24.08 11.30
CA TYR A 237 17.17 -22.99 11.03
C TYR A 237 16.59 -22.06 9.96
N ARG A 238 16.21 -22.62 8.81
CA ARG A 238 15.65 -21.84 7.70
C ARG A 238 14.32 -21.20 8.08
N GLN A 239 13.39 -21.93 8.70
CA GLN A 239 12.10 -21.39 9.11
C GLN A 239 12.24 -20.20 10.08
N LYS A 240 13.16 -20.31 11.05
CA LYS A 240 13.46 -19.22 11.99
C LYS A 240 14.00 -17.99 11.25
N LEU A 241 14.94 -18.18 10.33
CA LEU A 241 15.49 -17.09 9.53
C LEU A 241 14.45 -16.44 8.62
N GLU A 242 13.62 -17.22 7.92
CA GLU A 242 12.55 -16.71 7.05
C GLU A 242 11.54 -15.88 7.85
N SER A 243 11.17 -16.32 9.05
CA SER A 243 10.30 -15.55 9.96
C SER A 243 10.95 -14.24 10.42
N MET A 244 12.24 -14.25 10.76
CA MET A 244 12.98 -13.03 11.13
C MET A 244 13.12 -12.06 9.95
N LEU A 245 13.36 -12.58 8.74
CA LEU A 245 13.40 -11.78 7.52
C LEU A 245 12.04 -11.11 7.27
N ALA A 246 10.92 -11.85 7.38
CA ALA A 246 9.58 -11.27 7.23
C ALA A 246 9.31 -10.12 8.23
N GLN A 247 9.78 -10.27 9.47
CA GLN A 247 9.67 -9.20 10.48
C GLN A 247 10.53 -7.97 10.13
N ALA A 248 11.73 -8.18 9.60
CA ALA A 248 12.60 -7.09 9.15
C ALA A 248 11.99 -6.36 7.94
N LEU A 249 11.53 -7.10 6.93
CA LEU A 249 10.91 -6.54 5.72
C LEU A 249 9.64 -5.73 6.03
N ARG A 250 8.90 -6.07 7.10
CA ARG A 250 7.72 -5.31 7.55
C ARG A 250 8.06 -3.93 8.15
N LYS A 251 9.30 -3.72 8.59
CA LYS A 251 9.76 -2.45 9.17
C LYS A 251 10.30 -1.46 8.14
N LEU A 252 10.53 -1.92 6.90
CA LEU A 252 10.81 -1.06 5.75
C LEU A 252 9.53 -0.41 5.25
#